data_AF-K2B6Q2-F1
#
_entry.id   AF-K2B6Q2-F1
#
_cell.length_a   1.000
_cell.length_b   1.000
_cell.length_c   1.000
_cell.angle_alpha   90.00
_cell.angle_beta   90.00
_cell.angle_gamma   90.00
#
_symmetry.space_group_name_H-M   'P 1'
#
loop_
_entity.id
_entity.type
_entity.pdbx_description
1 polymer ?
#
loop_
_entity_poly.entity_id
_entity_poly.type
_entity_poly.pdbx_seq_one_letter_code
_entity_poly.pdbx_strand_id
1 'polypeptide(L)'
;MKNEIKEFTERGIKIAETLMKEGKYLDSLQACKEILQVDPDNAKTNQIIAEIGDRMFKKNFPLLKDLYKKGHYEEAIAAGEKIGIIIRNNHLSKFIAKCKSKLAKKQNQEIGIYLRNGIKNHKSLAKKKDWLSAIAILTELQSVDPRNEKIREMLKNDRIKYIDNQMHSDIKQNLLKEKKYEELYGFYRNLFAVFPEYKKLKNEMQKLEEEIDKKNQETKSAYTEENLKKIKTMLENKQFEDAVKASQETVITTKFKNKKAITAYKKAIASNEADTDRKLTGMIDKIITDLKADSLANPENFIRI
;
A
#
# COMPACT_ATOMS: atom_id res chain seq x y z
N MET A 1 70.32 11.07 13.37
CA MET A 1 68.88 10.72 13.45
C MET A 1 68.32 10.76 14.88
N LYS A 2 68.66 9.85 15.82
CA LYS A 2 68.07 9.86 17.18
C LYS A 2 68.35 11.15 17.98
N ASN A 3 69.55 11.73 17.87
CA ASN A 3 69.89 12.98 18.56
C ASN A 3 69.21 14.20 17.92
N GLU A 4 69.04 14.22 16.59
CA GLU A 4 68.36 15.32 15.87
C GLU A 4 66.86 15.35 16.18
N ILE A 5 66.20 14.18 16.26
CA ILE A 5 64.80 14.07 16.70
C ILE A 5 64.66 14.54 18.15
N LYS A 6 65.61 14.18 19.02
CA LYS A 6 65.60 14.62 20.42
C LYS A 6 65.76 16.15 20.55
N GLU A 7 66.71 16.75 19.85
CA GLU A 7 66.90 18.21 19.86
C GLU A 7 65.70 18.97 19.26
N PHE A 8 65.12 18.43 18.18
CA PHE A 8 63.91 18.99 17.56
C PHE A 8 62.72 18.95 18.52
N THR A 9 62.44 17.80 19.14
CA THR A 9 61.33 17.64 20.09
C THR A 9 61.52 18.50 21.35
N GLU A 10 62.73 18.60 21.90
CA GLU A 10 63.02 19.46 23.06
C GLU A 10 62.80 20.95 22.76
N ARG A 11 63.22 21.43 21.58
CA ARG A 11 62.96 22.82 21.13
C ARG A 11 61.47 23.04 20.89
N GLY A 12 60.80 22.12 20.19
CA GLY A 12 59.36 22.18 19.92
C GLY A 12 58.53 22.24 21.20
N ILE A 13 58.87 21.42 22.21
CA ILE A 13 58.21 21.43 23.53
C ILE A 13 58.32 22.81 24.19
N LYS A 14 59.50 23.44 24.19
CA LYS A 14 59.69 24.79 24.76
C LYS A 14 58.84 25.84 24.05
N ILE A 15 58.75 25.76 22.73
CA ILE A 15 57.91 26.65 21.92
C ILE A 15 56.44 26.44 22.27
N ALA A 16 55.97 25.20 22.29
CA ALA A 16 54.59 24.85 22.64
C ALA A 16 54.21 25.35 24.06
N GLU A 17 55.07 25.14 25.06
CA GLU A 17 54.87 25.63 26.43
C GLU A 17 54.78 27.17 26.50
N THR A 18 55.61 27.87 25.72
CA THR A 18 55.62 29.34 25.67
C THR A 18 54.32 29.87 25.06
N LEU A 19 53.92 29.32 23.90
CA LEU A 19 52.66 29.67 23.24
C LEU A 19 51.43 29.36 24.13
N MET A 20 51.47 28.25 24.87
CA MET A 20 50.41 27.92 25.84
C MET A 20 50.33 28.95 26.97
N LYS A 21 51.47 29.42 27.50
CA LYS A 21 51.52 30.45 28.56
C LYS A 21 51.01 31.80 28.06
N GLU A 22 51.28 32.14 26.80
CA GLU A 22 50.76 33.34 26.13
C GLU A 22 49.27 33.24 25.77
N GLY A 23 48.63 32.08 25.97
CA GLY A 23 47.23 31.85 25.64
C GLY A 23 46.97 31.63 24.14
N LYS A 24 48.03 31.48 23.33
CA LYS A 24 47.98 31.13 21.90
C LYS A 24 47.79 29.62 21.73
N TYR A 25 46.63 29.14 22.19
CA TYR A 25 46.37 27.72 22.31
C TYR A 25 46.34 26.96 20.97
N LEU A 26 45.86 27.60 19.89
CA LEU A 26 45.84 26.97 18.56
C LEU A 26 47.25 26.79 18.00
N ASP A 27 48.08 27.83 18.10
CA ASP A 27 49.48 27.78 17.66
C ASP A 27 50.28 26.77 18.48
N SER A 28 50.02 26.71 19.80
CA SER A 28 50.60 25.72 20.69
C SER A 28 50.21 24.28 20.32
N LEU A 29 48.93 24.03 20.01
CA LEU A 29 48.46 22.72 19.54
C LEU A 29 49.08 22.33 18.19
N GLN A 30 49.29 23.30 17.29
CA GLN A 30 49.95 23.07 16.02
C GLN A 30 51.42 22.67 16.21
N ALA A 31 52.15 23.36 17.11
CA ALA A 31 53.51 22.97 17.48
C ALA A 31 53.55 21.56 18.09
N CYS A 32 52.59 21.22 18.96
CA CYS A 32 52.47 19.84 19.49
C CYS A 32 52.20 18.81 18.38
N LYS A 33 51.39 19.14 17.37
CA LYS A 33 51.11 18.24 16.24
C LYS A 33 52.37 17.94 15.42
N GLU A 34 53.21 18.94 15.18
CA GLU A 34 54.49 18.76 14.47
C GLU A 34 55.46 17.85 15.23
N ILE A 35 55.47 17.95 16.57
CA ILE A 35 56.26 17.04 17.42
C ILE A 35 55.74 15.60 17.32
N LEU A 36 54.43 15.41 17.39
CA LEU A 36 53.81 14.07 17.31
C LEU A 36 53.92 13.42 15.93
N GLN A 37 54.23 14.18 14.87
CA GLN A 37 54.51 13.59 13.55
C GLN A 37 55.85 12.83 13.52
N VAL A 38 56.82 13.26 14.33
CA VAL A 38 58.16 12.66 14.39
C VAL A 38 58.37 11.78 15.63
N ASP A 39 57.63 12.03 16.71
CA ASP A 39 57.61 11.24 17.94
C ASP A 39 56.15 11.08 18.46
N PRO A 40 55.39 10.11 17.90
CA PRO A 40 53.95 9.97 18.16
C PRO A 40 53.57 9.69 19.62
N ASP A 41 54.47 9.09 20.39
CA ASP A 41 54.21 8.69 21.79
C ASP A 41 54.86 9.63 22.81
N ASN A 42 55.26 10.84 22.38
CA ASN A 42 55.91 11.81 23.25
C ASN A 42 55.01 12.20 24.45
N ALA A 43 55.30 11.60 25.62
CA ALA A 43 54.47 11.76 26.82
C ALA A 43 54.33 13.23 27.26
N LYS A 44 55.40 14.01 27.15
CA LYS A 44 55.40 15.42 27.55
C LYS A 44 54.53 16.28 26.61
N THR A 45 54.58 16.00 25.30
CA THR A 45 53.71 16.67 24.31
C THR A 45 52.24 16.33 24.54
N ASN A 46 51.93 15.06 24.82
CA ASN A 46 50.57 14.63 25.18
C ASN A 46 50.08 15.31 26.48
N GLN A 47 50.96 15.52 27.47
CA GLN A 47 50.64 16.27 28.68
C GLN A 47 50.32 17.75 28.37
N ILE A 48 51.09 18.39 27.49
CA ILE A 48 50.84 19.79 27.06
C ILE A 48 49.48 19.89 26.34
N ILE A 49 49.17 18.98 25.42
CA ILE A 49 47.86 18.94 24.73
C ILE A 49 46.71 18.81 25.75
N ALA A 50 46.86 17.94 26.75
CA ALA A 50 45.86 17.77 27.80
C ALA A 50 45.67 19.06 28.63
N GLU A 51 46.76 19.73 29.00
CA GLU A 51 46.72 20.98 29.76
C GLU A 51 46.09 22.13 28.96
N ILE A 52 46.44 22.26 27.67
CA ILE A 52 45.79 23.19 26.75
C ILE A 52 44.28 22.93 26.70
N GLY A 53 43.89 21.66 26.61
CA GLY A 53 42.50 21.21 26.67
C GLY A 53 41.80 21.69 27.94
N ASP A 54 42.39 21.46 29.11
CA ASP A 54 41.81 21.87 30.40
C ASP A 54 41.71 23.39 30.54
N ARG A 55 42.71 24.15 30.08
CA ARG A 55 42.70 25.62 30.11
C ARG A 55 41.64 26.20 29.18
N MET A 56 41.54 25.69 27.95
CA MET A 56 40.50 26.10 27.01
C MET A 56 39.11 25.72 27.52
N PHE A 57 38.94 24.53 28.10
CA PHE A 57 37.69 24.16 28.75
C PHE A 57 37.34 25.14 29.87
N LYS A 58 38.25 25.40 30.82
CA LYS A 58 38.00 26.33 31.94
C LYS A 58 37.63 27.74 31.48
N LYS A 59 38.29 28.26 30.43
CA LYS A 59 37.98 29.58 29.86
C LYS A 59 36.57 29.65 29.28
N ASN A 60 36.13 28.58 28.60
CA ASN A 60 34.83 28.55 27.93
C ASN A 60 33.69 27.98 28.81
N PHE A 61 34.01 27.29 29.90
CA PHE A 61 33.04 26.65 30.77
C PHE A 61 32.01 27.59 31.40
N PRO A 62 32.32 28.85 31.79
CA PRO A 62 31.32 29.79 32.29
C PRO A 62 30.16 30.03 31.30
N LEU A 63 30.47 30.18 30.01
CA LEU A 63 29.46 30.34 28.95
C LEU A 63 28.58 29.08 28.85
N LEU A 64 29.21 27.90 28.77
CA LEU A 64 28.49 26.63 28.70
C LEU A 64 27.58 26.43 29.93
N LYS A 65 28.07 26.78 31.11
CA LYS A 65 27.34 26.68 32.38
C LYS A 65 26.16 27.65 32.43
N ASP A 66 26.29 28.86 31.88
CA ASP A 66 25.20 29.83 31.76
C ASP A 66 24.07 29.32 30.86
N LEU A 67 24.42 28.86 29.64
CA LEU A 67 23.48 28.25 28.69
C LEU A 67 22.73 27.06 29.33
N TYR A 68 23.45 26.21 30.05
CA TYR A 68 22.86 25.08 30.77
C TYR A 68 21.86 25.51 31.84
N LYS A 69 22.17 26.57 32.62
CA LYS A 69 21.27 27.09 33.67
C LYS A 69 20.01 27.70 33.08
N LYS A 70 20.13 28.38 31.93
CA LYS A 70 18.98 28.95 31.19
C LYS A 70 18.16 27.89 30.45
N GLY A 71 18.62 26.64 30.40
CA GLY A 71 17.93 25.54 29.71
C GLY A 71 18.12 25.53 28.20
N HIS A 72 19.07 26.31 27.68
CA HIS A 72 19.44 26.37 26.26
C HIS A 72 20.40 25.21 25.94
N TYR A 73 19.90 23.97 26.05
CA TYR A 73 20.74 22.78 25.98
C TYR A 73 21.32 22.57 24.58
N GLU A 74 20.58 22.87 23.52
CA GLU A 74 21.01 22.81 22.12
C GLU A 74 22.19 23.75 21.87
N GLU A 75 22.09 25.00 22.31
CA GLU A 75 23.16 26.00 22.20
C GLU A 75 24.40 25.57 23.00
N ALA A 76 24.21 25.03 24.20
CA ALA A 76 25.30 24.53 25.03
C ALA A 76 26.02 23.33 24.38
N ILE A 77 25.27 22.43 23.74
CA ILE A 77 25.83 21.29 22.99
C ILE A 77 26.62 21.81 21.78
N ALA A 78 26.04 22.69 20.96
CA ALA A 78 26.69 23.21 19.77
C ALA A 78 27.98 23.99 20.10
N ALA A 79 27.95 24.83 21.14
CA ALA A 79 29.14 25.52 21.62
C ALA A 79 30.19 24.55 22.17
N GLY A 80 29.77 23.53 22.92
CA GLY A 80 30.65 22.49 23.43
C GLY A 80 31.30 21.65 22.33
N GLU A 81 30.55 21.26 21.29
CA GLU A 81 31.06 20.48 20.16
C GLU A 81 32.06 21.28 19.32
N LYS A 82 31.83 22.59 19.11
CA LYS A 82 32.82 23.47 18.47
C LYS A 82 34.15 23.50 19.22
N ILE A 83 34.11 23.53 20.56
CA ILE A 83 35.30 23.45 21.40
C ILE A 83 35.92 22.04 21.28
N GLY A 84 35.09 20.99 21.31
CA GLY A 84 35.52 19.58 21.24
C GLY A 84 36.19 19.18 19.92
N ILE A 85 35.97 19.92 18.83
CA ILE A 85 36.74 19.75 17.58
C ILE A 85 38.21 20.13 17.79
N ILE A 86 38.46 21.15 18.62
CA ILE A 86 39.78 21.71 18.87
C ILE A 86 40.48 20.93 19.99
N ILE A 87 39.73 20.49 21.02
CA ILE A 87 40.29 19.81 22.19
C ILE A 87 39.65 18.46 22.46
N ARG A 88 40.47 17.48 22.82
CA ARG A 88 39.99 16.24 23.44
C ARG A 88 39.99 16.43 24.96
N ASN A 89 38.82 16.66 25.54
CA ASN A 89 38.67 16.87 26.98
C ASN A 89 37.50 16.05 27.56
N ASN A 90 37.81 15.19 28.53
CA ASN A 90 36.82 14.30 29.16
C ASN A 90 35.74 15.06 29.96
N HIS A 91 36.07 16.21 30.56
CA HIS A 91 35.10 17.03 31.29
C HIS A 91 34.10 17.68 30.34
N LEU A 92 34.58 18.17 29.18
CA LEU A 92 33.72 18.69 28.12
C LEU A 92 32.77 17.62 27.57
N SER A 93 33.30 16.43 27.26
CA SER A 93 32.47 15.31 26.76
C SER A 93 31.39 14.90 27.78
N LYS A 94 31.74 14.81 29.07
CA LYS A 94 30.77 14.54 30.15
C LYS A 94 29.72 15.65 30.26
N PHE A 95 30.10 16.91 30.09
CA PHE A 95 29.19 18.04 30.11
C PHE A 95 28.21 18.02 28.92
N ILE A 96 28.70 17.76 27.71
CA ILE A 96 27.86 17.63 26.50
C ILE A 96 26.87 16.48 26.68
N ALA A 97 27.31 15.32 27.18
CA ALA A 97 26.43 14.18 27.48
C ALA A 97 25.34 14.55 28.50
N LYS A 98 25.69 15.31 29.55
CA LYS A 98 24.73 15.84 30.52
C LYS A 98 23.69 16.75 29.88
N CYS A 99 24.10 17.62 28.95
CA CYS A 99 23.19 18.48 28.19
C CYS A 99 22.25 17.64 27.29
N LYS A 100 22.80 16.69 26.53
CA LYS A 100 22.03 15.76 25.67
C LYS A 100 20.98 15.00 26.48
N SER A 101 21.34 14.51 27.68
CA SER A 101 20.39 13.83 28.58
C SER A 101 19.27 14.76 29.06
N LYS A 102 19.58 16.01 29.41
CA LYS A 102 18.55 16.99 29.82
C LYS A 102 17.64 17.39 28.68
N LEU A 103 18.18 17.59 27.48
CA LEU A 103 17.43 17.87 26.27
C LEU A 103 16.46 16.73 25.94
N ALA A 104 16.95 15.48 25.93
CA ALA A 104 16.11 14.31 25.69
C ALA A 104 14.99 14.19 26.74
N LYS A 105 15.26 14.49 28.02
CA LYS A 105 14.23 14.52 29.07
C LYS A 105 13.15 15.58 28.79
N LYS A 106 13.54 16.78 28.35
CA LYS A 106 12.61 17.87 28.00
C LYS A 106 11.75 17.48 26.79
N GLN A 107 12.36 16.97 25.72
CA GLN A 107 11.65 16.50 24.53
C GLN A 107 10.68 15.36 24.86
N ASN A 108 11.09 14.38 25.67
CA ASN A 108 10.22 13.29 26.11
C ASN A 108 9.04 13.79 26.97
N GLN A 109 9.24 14.84 27.78
CA GLN A 109 8.16 15.47 28.54
C GLN A 109 7.16 16.17 27.60
N GLU A 110 7.64 16.92 26.61
CA GLU A 110 6.82 17.59 25.61
C GLU A 110 5.99 16.58 24.79
N ILE A 111 6.64 15.51 24.30
CA ILE A 111 5.96 14.38 23.65
C ILE A 111 4.90 13.79 24.58
N GLY A 112 5.24 13.54 25.85
CA GLY A 112 4.29 13.02 26.84
C GLY A 112 3.08 13.94 27.07
N ILE A 113 3.26 15.26 27.05
CA ILE A 113 2.17 16.24 27.13
C ILE A 113 1.30 16.17 25.86
N TYR A 114 1.93 16.20 24.69
CA TYR A 114 1.25 16.12 23.41
C TYR A 114 0.42 14.84 23.28
N LEU A 115 1.00 13.67 23.58
CA LEU A 115 0.29 12.39 23.58
C LEU A 115 -0.91 12.39 24.54
N ARG A 116 -0.76 12.93 25.76
CA ARG A 116 -1.86 13.03 26.73
C ARG A 116 -3.00 13.91 26.22
N ASN A 117 -2.68 15.05 25.60
CA ASN A 117 -3.68 15.96 25.06
C ASN A 117 -4.39 15.34 23.84
N GLY A 118 -3.64 14.69 22.95
CA GLY A 118 -4.21 13.93 21.84
C GLY A 118 -5.17 12.84 22.30
N ILE A 119 -4.80 12.05 23.32
CA ILE A 119 -5.68 11.01 23.89
C ILE A 119 -6.95 11.63 24.51
N LYS A 120 -6.87 12.82 25.13
CA LYS A 120 -8.06 13.52 25.63
C LYS A 120 -8.98 13.96 24.49
N ASN A 121 -8.42 14.51 23.42
CA ASN A 121 -9.17 14.92 22.23
C ASN A 121 -9.84 13.72 21.55
N HIS A 122 -9.09 12.64 21.37
CA HIS A 122 -9.59 11.34 20.90
C HIS A 122 -10.81 10.89 21.70
N LYS A 123 -10.74 10.87 23.04
CA LYS A 123 -11.86 10.45 23.90
C LYS A 123 -13.11 11.32 23.69
N SER A 124 -12.94 12.62 23.42
CA SER A 124 -14.05 13.53 23.13
C SER A 124 -14.73 13.17 21.80
N LEU A 125 -13.94 12.92 20.75
CA LEU A 125 -14.45 12.53 19.43
C LEU A 125 -15.12 11.16 19.45
N ALA A 126 -14.49 10.18 20.11
CA ALA A 126 -15.02 8.84 20.28
C ALA A 126 -16.38 8.84 21.01
N LYS A 127 -16.55 9.71 22.03
CA LYS A 127 -17.86 9.89 22.70
C LYS A 127 -18.94 10.42 21.76
N LYS A 128 -18.57 11.31 20.83
CA LYS A 128 -19.46 11.84 19.79
C LYS A 128 -19.67 10.86 18.64
N LYS A 129 -19.03 9.67 18.68
CA LYS A 129 -18.99 8.68 17.58
C LYS A 129 -18.44 9.24 16.27
N ASP A 130 -17.64 10.31 16.35
CA ASP A 130 -16.89 10.84 15.21
C ASP A 130 -15.61 10.01 15.03
N TRP A 131 -15.78 8.80 14.50
CA TRP A 131 -14.71 7.82 14.41
C TRP A 131 -13.63 8.20 13.41
N LEU A 132 -13.96 8.89 12.31
CA LEU A 132 -12.97 9.29 11.32
C LEU A 132 -11.98 10.30 11.92
N SER A 133 -12.49 11.32 12.61
CA SER A 133 -11.64 12.28 13.32
C SER A 133 -10.87 11.60 14.47
N ALA A 134 -11.50 10.67 15.19
CA ALA A 134 -10.83 9.91 16.27
C ALA A 134 -9.66 9.05 15.73
N ILE A 135 -9.86 8.37 14.61
CA ILE A 135 -8.84 7.58 13.89
C ILE A 135 -7.71 8.49 13.39
N ALA A 136 -8.02 9.66 12.86
CA ALA A 136 -7.03 10.62 12.39
C ALA A 136 -6.09 11.07 13.52
N ILE A 137 -6.64 11.46 14.68
CA ILE A 137 -5.84 11.80 15.85
C ILE A 137 -4.95 10.64 16.26
N LEU A 138 -5.48 9.43 16.38
CA LEU A 138 -4.67 8.27 16.79
C LEU A 138 -3.57 7.91 15.78
N THR A 139 -3.81 8.15 14.49
CA THR A 139 -2.81 7.97 13.44
C THR A 139 -1.68 8.99 13.59
N GLU A 140 -1.99 10.26 13.87
CA GLU A 140 -1.02 11.29 14.17
C GLU A 140 -0.19 10.92 15.42
N LEU A 141 -0.85 10.51 16.51
CA LEU A 141 -0.14 10.09 17.74
C LEU A 141 0.75 8.85 17.52
N GLN A 142 0.33 7.91 16.67
CA GLN A 142 1.13 6.75 16.33
C GLN A 142 2.39 7.12 15.53
N SER A 143 2.33 8.18 14.71
CA SER A 143 3.52 8.67 14.00
C SER A 143 4.57 9.27 14.95
N VAL A 144 4.12 9.86 16.06
CA VAL A 144 4.98 10.44 17.10
C VAL A 144 5.60 9.37 18.00
N ASP A 145 4.83 8.33 18.36
CA ASP A 145 5.33 7.17 19.13
C ASP A 145 4.87 5.83 18.50
N PRO A 146 5.60 5.33 17.48
CA PRO A 146 5.20 4.12 16.74
C PRO A 146 5.19 2.82 17.57
N ARG A 147 5.87 2.84 18.72
CA ARG A 147 5.98 1.68 19.63
C ARG A 147 4.91 1.71 20.73
N ASN A 148 4.04 2.72 20.75
CA ASN A 148 2.98 2.81 21.73
C ASN A 148 1.86 1.80 21.46
N GLU A 149 1.89 0.68 22.18
CA GLU A 149 0.91 -0.39 21.99
C GLU A 149 -0.51 0.08 22.30
N LYS A 150 -0.68 0.94 23.31
CA LYS A 150 -2.00 1.47 23.67
C LYS A 150 -2.64 2.27 22.54
N ILE A 151 -1.87 3.12 21.85
CA ILE A 151 -2.36 3.89 20.70
C ILE A 151 -2.72 2.94 19.55
N ARG A 152 -1.89 1.92 19.30
CA ARG A 152 -2.13 0.91 18.27
C ARG A 152 -3.43 0.14 18.51
N GLU A 153 -3.66 -0.33 19.74
CA GLU A 153 -4.88 -1.01 20.14
C GLU A 153 -6.11 -0.10 20.02
N MET A 154 -6.00 1.15 20.47
CA MET A 154 -7.08 2.14 20.34
C MET A 154 -7.43 2.38 18.87
N LEU A 155 -6.43 2.52 18.00
CA LEU A 155 -6.62 2.77 16.57
C LEU A 155 -7.33 1.58 15.90
N LYS A 156 -6.92 0.35 16.23
CA LYS A 156 -7.57 -0.87 15.77
C LYS A 156 -9.05 -0.92 16.21
N ASN A 157 -9.32 -0.64 17.48
CA ASN A 157 -10.66 -0.67 18.02
C ASN A 157 -11.58 0.38 17.38
N ASP A 158 -11.08 1.59 17.14
CA ASP A 158 -11.87 2.65 16.52
C ASP A 158 -12.13 2.39 15.04
N ARG A 159 -11.17 1.79 14.31
CA ARG A 159 -11.41 1.30 12.94
C ARG A 159 -12.51 0.25 12.90
N ILE A 160 -12.52 -0.70 13.85
CA ILE A 160 -13.60 -1.69 13.96
C ILE A 160 -14.94 -1.01 14.25
N LYS A 161 -14.99 -0.09 15.21
CA LYS A 161 -16.24 0.65 15.54
C LYS A 161 -16.75 1.50 14.39
N TYR A 162 -15.85 2.13 13.64
CA TYR A 162 -16.22 2.86 12.43
C TYR A 162 -16.90 1.92 11.43
N ILE A 163 -16.26 0.80 11.11
CA ILE A 163 -16.82 -0.18 10.18
C ILE A 163 -18.15 -0.72 10.70
N ASP A 164 -18.23 -1.15 11.96
CA ASP A 164 -19.47 -1.65 12.53
C ASP A 164 -20.58 -0.59 12.48
N ASN A 165 -20.30 0.68 12.80
CA ASN A 165 -21.29 1.76 12.66
C ASN A 165 -21.78 1.92 11.21
N GLN A 166 -20.88 1.89 10.23
CA GLN A 166 -21.24 1.97 8.82
C GLN A 166 -22.03 0.73 8.37
N MET A 167 -21.69 -0.45 8.88
CA MET A 167 -22.42 -1.69 8.61
C MET A 167 -23.84 -1.72 9.19
N HIS A 168 -24.15 -0.88 10.19
CA HIS A 168 -25.51 -0.71 10.71
C HIS A 168 -26.22 0.53 10.14
N SER A 169 -25.62 1.21 9.16
CA SER A 169 -26.25 2.38 8.51
C SER A 169 -27.41 1.97 7.58
N ASP A 170 -28.29 2.94 7.30
CA ASP A 170 -29.40 2.77 6.36
C ASP A 170 -28.92 2.45 4.95
N ILE A 171 -27.68 2.86 4.59
CA ILE A 171 -27.08 2.58 3.27
C ILE A 171 -27.07 1.07 3.01
N LYS A 172 -26.53 0.28 3.95
CA LYS A 172 -26.52 -1.18 3.82
C LYS A 172 -27.94 -1.72 3.69
N GLN A 173 -28.85 -1.28 4.55
CA GLN A 173 -30.22 -1.79 4.59
C GLN A 173 -30.99 -1.49 3.30
N ASN A 174 -30.83 -0.29 2.75
CA ASN A 174 -31.48 0.13 1.51
C ASN A 174 -30.92 -0.65 0.30
N LEU A 175 -29.60 -0.79 0.20
CA LEU A 175 -28.99 -1.57 -0.88
C LEU A 175 -29.40 -3.05 -0.86
N LEU A 176 -29.56 -3.64 0.33
CA LEU A 176 -30.09 -4.99 0.47
C LEU A 176 -31.57 -5.08 0.04
N LYS A 177 -32.42 -4.15 0.48
CA LYS A 177 -33.85 -4.10 0.09
C LYS A 177 -34.03 -3.95 -1.42
N GLU A 178 -33.21 -3.11 -2.05
CA GLU A 178 -33.22 -2.85 -3.49
C GLU A 178 -32.51 -3.94 -4.30
N LYS A 179 -31.91 -4.96 -3.65
CA LYS A 179 -31.13 -6.04 -4.29
C LYS A 179 -29.99 -5.52 -5.20
N LYS A 180 -29.40 -4.38 -4.83
CA LYS A 180 -28.25 -3.73 -5.49
C LYS A 180 -26.94 -4.28 -4.92
N TYR A 181 -26.67 -5.54 -5.23
CA TYR A 181 -25.55 -6.27 -4.61
C TYR A 181 -24.17 -5.76 -5.05
N GLU A 182 -24.04 -5.30 -6.30
CA GLU A 182 -22.81 -4.74 -6.83
C GLU A 182 -22.44 -3.41 -6.13
N GLU A 183 -23.43 -2.54 -5.91
CA GLU A 183 -23.27 -1.29 -5.15
C GLU A 183 -22.93 -1.58 -3.68
N LEU A 184 -23.58 -2.58 -3.08
CA LEU A 184 -23.28 -3.02 -1.71
C LEU A 184 -21.86 -3.57 -1.59
N TYR A 185 -21.38 -4.29 -2.60
CA TYR A 185 -20.00 -4.77 -2.63
C TYR A 185 -19.00 -3.61 -2.72
N GLY A 186 -19.28 -2.59 -3.53
CA GLY A 186 -18.51 -1.35 -3.58
C GLY A 186 -18.46 -0.64 -2.22
N PHE A 187 -19.60 -0.57 -1.52
CA PHE A 187 -19.68 -0.05 -0.16
C PHE A 187 -18.79 -0.83 0.82
N TYR A 188 -18.87 -2.17 0.83
CA TYR A 188 -17.99 -2.99 1.68
C TYR A 188 -16.52 -2.85 1.33
N ARG A 189 -16.15 -2.73 0.05
CA ARG A 189 -14.77 -2.51 -0.39
C ARG A 189 -14.21 -1.20 0.17
N ASN A 190 -15.01 -0.13 0.19
CA ASN A 190 -14.61 1.15 0.78
C ASN A 190 -14.37 1.03 2.29
N LEU A 191 -15.21 0.28 3.01
CA LEU A 191 -14.98 -0.01 4.44
C LEU A 191 -13.76 -0.89 4.67
N PHE A 192 -13.52 -1.86 3.79
CA PHE A 192 -12.39 -2.78 3.88
C PHE A 192 -11.06 -2.06 3.69
N ALA A 193 -11.00 -1.03 2.86
CA ALA A 193 -9.82 -0.18 2.71
C ALA A 193 -9.39 0.52 4.02
N VAL A 194 -10.32 0.80 4.92
CA VAL A 194 -10.02 1.43 6.22
C VAL A 194 -9.35 0.44 7.19
N PHE A 195 -9.75 -0.83 7.16
CA PHE A 195 -9.13 -1.88 7.99
C PHE A 195 -9.23 -3.27 7.35
N PRO A 196 -8.25 -3.64 6.49
CA PRO A 196 -8.26 -4.89 5.74
C PRO A 196 -8.19 -6.16 6.60
N GLU A 197 -7.69 -6.06 7.83
CA GLU A 197 -7.58 -7.19 8.75
C GLU A 197 -8.90 -7.56 9.43
N TYR A 198 -9.98 -6.81 9.18
CA TYR A 198 -11.27 -7.06 9.82
C TYR A 198 -11.98 -8.29 9.26
N LYS A 199 -11.79 -9.43 9.93
CA LYS A 199 -12.34 -10.73 9.53
C LYS A 199 -13.86 -10.74 9.32
N LYS A 200 -14.63 -10.04 10.15
CA LYS A 200 -16.10 -10.01 10.03
C LYS A 200 -16.54 -9.38 8.71
N LEU A 201 -15.97 -8.24 8.33
CA LEU A 201 -16.27 -7.60 7.05
C LEU A 201 -15.83 -8.47 5.87
N LYS A 202 -14.65 -9.10 5.95
CA LYS A 202 -14.19 -10.04 4.93
C LYS A 202 -15.20 -11.18 4.70
N ASN A 203 -15.70 -11.78 5.76
CA ASN A 203 -16.69 -12.87 5.65
C ASN A 203 -18.02 -12.37 5.06
N GLU A 204 -18.46 -11.16 5.40
CA GLU A 204 -19.67 -10.56 4.81
C GLU A 204 -19.50 -10.24 3.32
N MET A 205 -18.30 -9.83 2.89
CA MET A 205 -17.97 -9.65 1.47
C MET A 205 -18.03 -10.97 0.71
N GLN A 206 -17.48 -12.05 1.27
CA GLN A 206 -17.50 -13.38 0.64
C GLN A 206 -18.93 -13.91 0.45
N LYS A 207 -19.80 -13.79 1.45
CA LYS A 207 -21.21 -14.16 1.32
C LYS A 207 -21.92 -13.37 0.23
N LEU A 208 -21.60 -12.07 0.11
CA LEU A 208 -22.20 -11.22 -0.92
C LEU A 208 -21.72 -11.61 -2.32
N GLU A 209 -20.43 -11.98 -2.47
CA GLU A 209 -19.89 -12.52 -3.73
C GLU A 209 -20.63 -13.79 -4.15
N GLU A 210 -20.87 -14.72 -3.21
CA GLU A 210 -21.63 -15.95 -3.48
C GLU A 210 -23.07 -15.67 -3.96
N GLU A 211 -23.75 -14.68 -3.35
CA GLU A 211 -25.10 -14.26 -3.77
C GLU A 211 -25.12 -13.60 -5.15
N ILE A 212 -24.12 -12.76 -5.46
CA ILE A 212 -23.94 -12.16 -6.79
C ILE A 212 -23.72 -13.27 -7.83
N ASP A 213 -22.85 -14.23 -7.54
CA ASP A 213 -22.56 -15.34 -8.43
C ASP A 213 -23.78 -16.22 -8.66
N LYS A 214 -24.55 -16.51 -7.60
CA LYS A 214 -25.79 -17.28 -7.70
C LYS A 214 -26.82 -16.57 -8.58
N LYS A 215 -27.05 -15.26 -8.37
CA LYS A 215 -27.97 -14.45 -9.20
C LYS A 215 -27.53 -14.43 -10.68
N ASN A 216 -26.22 -14.33 -10.92
CA ASN A 216 -25.66 -14.38 -12.26
C ASN A 216 -25.86 -15.75 -12.93
N GLN A 217 -25.76 -16.85 -12.17
CA GLN A 217 -26.05 -18.20 -12.65
C GLN A 217 -27.54 -18.38 -12.96
N GLU A 218 -28.43 -17.93 -12.07
CA GLU A 218 -29.88 -17.97 -12.27
C GLU A 218 -30.30 -17.20 -13.53
N THR A 219 -29.77 -15.99 -13.71
CA THR A 219 -30.05 -15.15 -14.90
C THR A 219 -29.58 -15.83 -16.18
N LYS A 220 -28.38 -16.40 -16.19
CA LYS A 220 -27.85 -17.18 -17.34
C LYS A 220 -28.70 -18.41 -17.63
N SER A 221 -29.17 -19.11 -16.59
CA SER A 221 -30.04 -20.27 -16.74
C SER A 221 -31.39 -19.88 -17.33
N ALA A 222 -32.04 -18.84 -16.79
CA ALA A 222 -33.32 -18.34 -17.29
C ALA A 222 -33.23 -17.87 -18.76
N TYR A 223 -32.19 -17.11 -19.11
CA TYR A 223 -31.91 -16.72 -20.49
C TYR A 223 -31.77 -17.94 -21.42
N THR A 224 -31.03 -18.95 -20.97
CA THR A 224 -30.85 -20.19 -21.74
C THR A 224 -32.18 -20.93 -21.93
N GLU A 225 -33.01 -21.04 -20.89
CA GLU A 225 -34.32 -21.68 -20.97
C GLU A 225 -35.29 -20.93 -21.89
N GLU A 226 -35.29 -19.60 -21.84
CA GLU A 226 -36.09 -18.78 -22.74
C GLU A 226 -35.69 -18.99 -24.21
N ASN A 227 -34.39 -19.00 -24.50
CA ASN A 227 -33.89 -19.27 -25.83
C ASN A 227 -34.26 -20.68 -26.32
N LEU A 228 -34.18 -21.70 -25.45
CA LEU A 228 -34.61 -23.06 -25.78
C LEU A 228 -36.10 -23.12 -26.14
N LYS A 229 -36.96 -22.35 -25.45
CA LYS A 229 -38.38 -22.25 -25.81
C LYS A 229 -38.57 -21.61 -27.18
N LYS A 230 -37.87 -20.51 -27.47
CA LYS A 230 -37.92 -19.83 -28.78
C LYS A 230 -37.49 -20.76 -29.92
N ILE A 231 -36.38 -21.49 -29.73
CA ILE A 231 -35.90 -22.48 -30.71
C ILE A 231 -36.97 -23.55 -30.95
N LYS A 232 -37.60 -24.06 -29.89
CA LYS A 232 -38.67 -25.06 -30.02
C LYS A 232 -39.82 -24.52 -30.87
N THR A 233 -40.27 -23.29 -30.61
CA THR A 233 -41.33 -22.63 -31.39
C THR A 233 -40.92 -22.41 -32.86
N MET A 234 -39.68 -22.03 -33.14
CA MET A 234 -39.17 -21.91 -34.52
C MET A 234 -39.22 -23.25 -35.26
N LEU A 235 -38.86 -24.35 -34.59
CA LEU A 235 -38.95 -25.70 -35.17
C LEU A 235 -40.39 -26.11 -35.45
N GLU A 236 -41.32 -25.79 -34.54
CA GLU A 236 -42.75 -26.06 -34.71
C GLU A 236 -43.34 -25.27 -35.89
N ASN A 237 -42.89 -24.02 -36.07
CA ASN A 237 -43.29 -23.14 -37.17
C ASN A 237 -42.53 -23.40 -38.49
N LYS A 238 -41.70 -24.44 -38.56
CA LYS A 238 -40.85 -24.78 -39.73
C LYS A 238 -39.87 -23.69 -40.15
N GLN A 239 -39.50 -22.79 -39.24
CA GLN A 239 -38.46 -21.78 -39.44
C GLN A 239 -37.08 -22.39 -39.14
N PHE A 240 -36.66 -23.36 -39.95
CA PHE A 240 -35.53 -24.24 -39.62
C PHE A 240 -34.16 -23.55 -39.65
N GLU A 241 -33.90 -22.70 -40.64
CA GLU A 241 -32.63 -21.95 -40.72
C GLU A 241 -32.45 -21.02 -39.52
N ASP A 242 -33.52 -20.32 -39.12
CA ASP A 242 -33.52 -19.45 -37.94
C ASP A 242 -33.33 -20.26 -36.65
N ALA A 243 -33.97 -21.44 -36.56
CA ALA A 243 -33.77 -22.35 -35.45
C ALA A 243 -32.32 -22.84 -35.34
N VAL A 244 -31.63 -23.11 -36.46
CA VAL A 244 -30.21 -23.49 -36.49
C VAL A 244 -29.34 -22.35 -35.95
N LYS A 245 -29.54 -21.11 -36.44
CA LYS A 245 -28.77 -19.94 -35.98
C LYS A 245 -28.96 -19.69 -34.48
N ALA A 246 -30.22 -19.65 -34.01
CA ALA A 246 -30.54 -19.39 -32.60
C ALA A 246 -30.01 -20.49 -31.67
N SER A 247 -30.06 -21.76 -32.09
CA SER A 247 -29.53 -22.87 -31.30
C SER A 247 -28.00 -22.92 -31.29
N GLN A 248 -27.33 -22.52 -32.38
CA GLN A 248 -25.88 -22.37 -32.42
C GLN A 248 -25.39 -21.29 -31.46
N GLU A 249 -25.98 -20.10 -31.47
CA GLU A 249 -25.66 -19.01 -30.53
C GLU A 249 -25.87 -19.45 -29.07
N THR A 250 -26.94 -20.19 -28.79
CA THR A 250 -27.23 -20.69 -27.44
C THR A 250 -26.17 -21.70 -26.97
N VAL A 251 -25.69 -22.58 -27.84
CA VAL A 251 -24.59 -23.52 -27.53
C VAL A 251 -23.28 -22.77 -27.26
N ILE A 252 -22.95 -21.75 -28.07
CA ILE A 252 -21.75 -20.92 -27.88
C ILE A 252 -21.83 -20.15 -26.56
N THR A 253 -22.98 -19.51 -26.28
CA THR A 253 -23.21 -18.72 -25.06
C THR A 253 -23.09 -19.59 -23.79
N THR A 254 -23.53 -20.84 -23.88
CA THR A 254 -23.39 -21.84 -22.79
C THR A 254 -22.03 -22.53 -22.78
N LYS A 255 -21.07 -22.06 -23.59
CA LYS A 255 -19.71 -22.61 -23.75
C LYS A 255 -19.69 -24.12 -23.98
N PHE A 256 -20.65 -24.63 -24.75
CA PHE A 256 -20.78 -26.07 -25.05
C PHE A 256 -20.98 -26.97 -23.82
N LYS A 257 -21.40 -26.41 -22.67
CA LYS A 257 -21.63 -27.20 -21.44
C LYS A 257 -23.10 -27.59 -21.22
N ASN A 258 -24.04 -26.90 -21.85
CA ASN A 258 -25.46 -27.18 -21.67
C ASN A 258 -25.95 -28.28 -22.63
N LYS A 259 -26.23 -29.47 -22.09
CA LYS A 259 -26.71 -30.62 -22.87
C LYS A 259 -28.00 -30.34 -23.63
N LYS A 260 -28.95 -29.59 -23.04
CA LYS A 260 -30.23 -29.26 -23.70
C LYS A 260 -30.01 -28.36 -24.93
N ALA A 261 -29.10 -27.38 -24.83
CA ALA A 261 -28.72 -26.54 -25.96
C ALA A 261 -28.09 -27.33 -27.10
N ILE A 262 -27.18 -28.27 -26.78
CA ILE A 262 -26.54 -29.14 -27.78
C ILE A 262 -27.58 -30.01 -28.49
N THR A 263 -28.51 -30.60 -27.73
CA THR A 263 -29.59 -31.42 -28.31
C THR A 263 -30.51 -30.58 -29.21
N ALA A 264 -30.88 -29.36 -28.79
CA ALA A 264 -31.70 -28.46 -29.60
C ALA A 264 -31.01 -28.11 -30.92
N TYR A 265 -29.70 -27.83 -30.90
CA TYR A 265 -28.91 -27.55 -32.10
C TYR A 265 -28.87 -28.72 -33.08
N LYS A 266 -28.57 -29.93 -32.59
CA LYS A 266 -28.59 -31.14 -33.43
C LYS A 266 -29.96 -31.37 -34.08
N LYS A 267 -31.04 -31.16 -33.31
CA LYS A 267 -32.40 -31.30 -33.84
C LYS A 267 -32.70 -30.25 -34.91
N ALA A 268 -32.26 -29.01 -34.71
CA ALA A 268 -32.47 -27.94 -35.67
C ALA A 268 -31.75 -28.21 -36.99
N ILE A 269 -30.49 -28.65 -36.94
CA ILE A 269 -29.73 -29.05 -38.14
C ILE A 269 -30.47 -30.16 -38.90
N ALA A 270 -30.78 -31.26 -38.21
CA ALA A 270 -31.43 -32.41 -38.85
C ALA A 270 -32.79 -32.03 -39.46
N SER A 271 -33.54 -31.12 -38.84
CA SER A 271 -34.83 -30.65 -39.36
C SER A 271 -34.63 -29.75 -40.59
N ASN A 272 -33.60 -28.90 -40.59
CA ASN A 272 -33.26 -28.04 -41.70
C ASN A 272 -32.78 -28.84 -42.92
N GLU A 273 -31.91 -29.83 -42.70
CA GLU A 273 -31.43 -30.75 -43.73
C GLU A 273 -32.60 -31.51 -44.35
N ALA A 274 -33.47 -32.11 -43.54
CA ALA A 274 -34.64 -32.85 -44.03
C ALA A 274 -35.62 -31.96 -44.82
N ASP A 275 -35.84 -30.71 -44.41
CA ASP A 275 -36.70 -29.76 -45.14
C ASP A 275 -36.05 -29.32 -46.47
N THR A 276 -34.73 -29.11 -46.47
CA THR A 276 -33.95 -28.77 -47.66
C THR A 276 -34.01 -29.91 -48.68
N ASP A 277 -33.79 -31.16 -48.24
CA ASP A 277 -33.86 -32.35 -49.08
C ASP A 277 -35.28 -32.54 -49.65
N ARG A 278 -36.32 -32.31 -48.82
CA ARG A 278 -37.71 -32.39 -49.27
C ARG A 278 -38.00 -31.34 -50.35
N LYS A 279 -37.54 -30.09 -50.17
CA LYS A 279 -37.71 -29.01 -51.16
C LYS A 279 -36.97 -29.33 -52.46
N LEU A 280 -35.73 -29.82 -52.38
CA LEU A 280 -34.92 -30.25 -53.52
C LEU A 280 -35.62 -31.39 -54.30
N THR A 281 -36.10 -32.41 -53.59
CA THR A 281 -36.83 -33.54 -54.20
C THR A 281 -38.07 -33.03 -54.93
N GLY A 282 -38.86 -32.16 -54.29
CA GLY A 282 -40.04 -31.57 -54.93
C GLY A 282 -39.72 -30.72 -56.17
N MET A 283 -38.58 -30.02 -56.17
CA MET A 283 -38.11 -29.29 -57.37
C MET A 283 -37.70 -30.25 -58.49
N ILE A 284 -36.97 -31.33 -58.17
CA ILE A 284 -36.57 -32.35 -59.13
C ILE A 284 -37.80 -33.05 -59.73
N ASP A 285 -38.76 -33.46 -58.90
CA ASP A 285 -39.99 -34.10 -59.35
C ASP A 285 -40.79 -33.19 -60.29
N LYS A 286 -40.85 -31.89 -59.97
CA LYS A 286 -41.48 -30.90 -60.85
C LYS A 286 -40.74 -30.77 -62.18
N ILE A 287 -39.42 -30.64 -62.16
CA ILE A 287 -38.59 -30.57 -63.38
C ILE A 287 -38.79 -31.83 -64.24
N ILE A 288 -38.79 -33.03 -63.64
CA ILE A 288 -39.03 -34.29 -64.35
C ILE A 288 -40.43 -34.30 -64.97
N THR A 289 -41.44 -33.83 -64.23
CA THR A 289 -42.82 -33.75 -64.72
C THR A 289 -42.96 -32.78 -65.89
N ASP A 290 -42.37 -31.59 -65.77
CA ASP A 290 -42.37 -30.55 -66.80
C ASP A 290 -41.62 -31.04 -68.06
N LEU A 291 -40.46 -31.68 -67.92
CA LEU A 291 -39.70 -32.28 -69.03
C LEU A 291 -40.46 -33.42 -69.72
N LYS A 292 -41.17 -34.27 -68.95
CA LYS A 292 -42.02 -35.32 -69.53
C LYS A 292 -43.17 -34.71 -70.34
N ALA A 293 -43.84 -33.69 -69.81
CA ALA A 293 -44.91 -33.02 -70.52
C ALA A 293 -44.40 -32.34 -71.82
N ASP A 294 -43.24 -31.69 -71.76
CA ASP A 294 -42.63 -31.03 -72.92
C ASP A 294 -42.16 -32.04 -73.97
N SER A 295 -41.58 -33.18 -73.57
CA SER A 295 -41.18 -34.25 -74.51
C SER A 295 -42.35 -34.91 -75.24
N LEU A 296 -43.55 -34.90 -74.64
CA LEU A 296 -44.78 -35.34 -75.30
C LEU A 296 -45.34 -34.29 -76.26
N ALA A 297 -45.21 -33.01 -75.92
CA ALA A 297 -45.72 -31.89 -76.71
C ALA A 297 -44.82 -31.56 -77.91
N ASN A 298 -43.50 -31.65 -77.75
CA ASN A 298 -42.48 -31.25 -78.72
C ASN A 298 -41.42 -32.36 -78.92
N PRO A 299 -41.80 -33.55 -79.44
CA PRO A 299 -40.92 -34.71 -79.49
C PRO A 299 -39.65 -34.51 -80.33
N GLU A 300 -39.67 -33.60 -81.30
CA GLU A 300 -38.53 -33.21 -82.15
C GLU A 300 -37.38 -32.55 -81.37
N ASN A 301 -37.65 -31.99 -80.18
CA ASN A 301 -36.66 -31.34 -79.34
C ASN A 301 -35.90 -32.31 -78.41
N PHE A 302 -36.27 -33.59 -78.40
CA PHE A 302 -35.71 -34.58 -77.46
C PHE A 302 -35.02 -35.75 -78.20
N ILE A 303 -33.81 -36.09 -77.76
CA ILE A 303 -33.07 -37.24 -78.27
C ILE A 303 -33.67 -38.52 -77.66
N ARG A 304 -34.28 -39.37 -78.49
CA ARG A 304 -34.69 -40.73 -78.10
C ARG A 304 -33.45 -41.61 -78.06
N ILE A 305 -33.08 -42.06 -76.86
CA ILE A 305 -31.99 -43.02 -76.61
C ILE A 305 -32.58 -44.42 -76.53
#